data_AF-A0AAE4ZX94-F1
#
_entry.id   AF-A0AAE4ZX94-F1
#
_cell.length_a   1.000
_cell.length_b   1.000
_cell.length_c   1.000
_cell.angle_alpha   90.00
_cell.angle_beta   90.00
_cell.angle_gamma   90.00
#
_symmetry.space_group_name_H-M   'P 1'
#
loop_
_entity.id
_entity.type
_entity.pdbx_description
1 polymer ?
#
loop_
_entity_poly.entity_id
_entity_poly.type
_entity_poly.pdbx_seq_one_letter_code
_entity_poly.pdbx_strand_id
1 'polypeptide(L)'
;MTRNLWTRALWGGVIGTVAQDLILLIGRGAGWVKTNMLSSLARLFTTQSVSTTPSGQILGFVVHILTGAILALIFAAIIRALHSRHNLIGGVIFGLIMWLAWGALLAPSGLASAPWSLGTPTTLFTLAGSLAYGLILGYAVSEEAVKERS
;
A
#
# COMPACT_ATOMS: atom_id res chain seq x y z
N MET A 1 20.74 -15.99 10.12
CA MET A 1 19.41 -16.52 10.44
C MET A 1 18.49 -16.14 9.30
N THR A 2 17.95 -17.10 8.56
CA THR A 2 16.92 -16.84 7.55
C THR A 2 15.69 -16.29 8.26
N ARG A 3 15.38 -15.00 8.11
CA ARG A 3 14.17 -14.41 8.70
C ARG A 3 12.95 -15.16 8.14
N ASN A 4 12.06 -15.58 9.03
CA ASN A 4 10.80 -16.25 8.69
C ASN A 4 10.02 -15.44 7.63
N LEU A 5 9.50 -16.11 6.58
CA LEU A 5 8.71 -15.50 5.49
C LEU A 5 7.67 -14.51 6.03
N TRP A 6 6.95 -14.90 7.08
CA TRP A 6 5.92 -14.07 7.69
C TRP A 6 6.47 -12.77 8.30
N THR A 7 7.62 -12.85 8.96
CA THR A 7 8.29 -11.66 9.50
C THR A 7 8.78 -10.74 8.38
N ARG A 8 9.32 -11.30 7.29
CA ARG A 8 9.74 -10.51 6.13
C ARG A 8 8.55 -9.85 5.45
N ALA A 9 7.46 -10.58 5.25
CA ALA A 9 6.21 -10.06 4.69
C ALA A 9 5.64 -8.94 5.56
N LEU A 10 5.58 -9.13 6.88
CA LEU A 10 5.12 -8.12 7.82
C LEU A 10 5.91 -6.82 7.68
N TRP A 11 7.25 -6.90 7.76
CA TRP A 11 8.10 -5.72 7.61
C TRP A 11 8.07 -5.14 6.19
N GLY A 12 7.94 -5.98 5.17
CA GLY A 12 7.73 -5.56 3.79
C GLY A 12 6.44 -4.77 3.62
N GLY A 13 5.36 -5.17 4.30
CA GLY A 13 4.09 -4.44 4.35
C GLY A 13 4.23 -3.07 5.01
N VAL A 14 4.88 -3.01 6.18
CA VAL A 14 5.14 -1.74 6.88
C VAL A 14 5.98 -0.80 6.01
N ILE A 15 7.13 -1.26 5.52
CA ILE A 15 8.05 -0.46 4.69
C ILE A 15 7.38 -0.05 3.39
N GLY A 16 6.67 -0.96 2.74
CA GLY A 16 5.94 -0.69 1.50
C GLY A 16 4.87 0.38 1.68
N THR A 17 4.15 0.33 2.81
CA THR A 17 3.10 1.32 3.12
C THR A 17 3.69 2.69 3.37
N VAL A 18 4.78 2.75 4.15
CA VAL A 18 5.51 4.00 4.39
C VAL A 18 6.05 4.57 3.07
N ALA A 19 6.62 3.73 2.20
CA ALA A 19 7.09 4.17 0.89
C ALA A 19 5.95 4.72 0.02
N GLN A 20 4.80 4.05 -0.01
CA GLN A 20 3.61 4.54 -0.70
C GLN A 20 3.16 5.89 -0.12
N ASP A 21 3.11 6.04 1.21
CA ASP A 21 2.72 7.29 1.86
C ASP A 21 3.69 8.43 1.55
N LEU A 22 5.00 8.18 1.53
CA LEU A 22 5.99 9.17 1.15
C LEU A 22 5.82 9.64 -0.30
N ILE A 23 5.59 8.71 -1.24
CA ILE A 23 5.32 9.05 -2.64
C ILE A 23 4.08 9.93 -2.76
N LEU A 24 2.99 9.55 -2.08
CA LEU A 24 1.74 10.31 -2.09
C LEU A 24 1.88 11.67 -1.41
N LEU A 25 2.61 11.74 -0.29
CA LEU A 25 2.86 12.97 0.44
C LEU A 25 3.68 13.96 -0.40
N ILE A 26 4.72 13.50 -1.09
CA ILE A 26 5.52 14.32 -2.02
C ILE A 26 4.62 14.83 -3.15
N GLY A 27 3.85 13.94 -3.79
CA GLY A 27 2.95 14.33 -4.87
C GLY A 27 1.86 15.31 -4.42
N ARG A 28 1.38 15.18 -3.17
CA ARG A 28 0.40 16.10 -2.58
C ARG A 28 1.02 17.44 -2.22
N GLY A 29 2.23 17.46 -1.67
CA GLY A 29 2.99 18.67 -1.37
C GLY A 29 3.30 19.51 -2.62
N ALA A 30 3.49 18.84 -3.77
CA ALA A 30 3.65 19.50 -5.07
C ALA A 30 2.32 19.89 -5.75
N GLY A 31 1.16 19.61 -5.15
CA GLY A 31 -0.16 19.89 -5.72
C GLY A 31 -0.62 18.93 -6.84
N TRP A 32 0.12 17.85 -7.09
CA TRP A 32 -0.20 16.87 -8.13
C TRP A 32 -1.20 15.80 -7.68
N VAL A 33 -1.16 15.42 -6.41
CA VAL A 33 -2.07 14.45 -5.81
C VAL A 33 -3.20 15.17 -5.09
N LYS A 34 -4.43 15.00 -5.60
CA LYS A 34 -5.62 15.64 -5.05
C LYS A 34 -6.29 14.80 -3.94
N THR A 35 -6.03 13.50 -3.88
CA THR A 35 -6.53 12.62 -2.82
C THR A 35 -5.76 12.82 -1.51
N ASN A 36 -6.42 12.54 -0.39
CA ASN A 36 -5.76 12.33 0.89
C ASN A 36 -6.16 10.97 1.44
N MET A 37 -5.35 9.95 1.14
CA MET A 37 -5.62 8.58 1.60
C MET A 37 -5.65 8.50 3.13
N LEU A 38 -4.76 9.21 3.81
CA LEU A 38 -4.70 9.19 5.27
C LEU A 38 -5.98 9.77 5.88
N SER A 39 -6.49 10.90 5.36
CA SER A 39 -7.81 11.40 5.75
C SER A 39 -8.91 10.39 5.45
N SER A 40 -8.92 9.80 4.24
CA SER A 40 -9.93 8.81 3.86
C SER A 40 -9.98 7.61 4.80
N LEU A 41 -8.82 7.13 5.25
CA LEU A 41 -8.72 6.04 6.23
C LEU A 41 -9.10 6.48 7.64
N ALA A 42 -8.73 7.70 8.05
CA ALA A 42 -9.12 8.25 9.35
C ALA A 42 -10.66 8.42 9.46
N ARG A 43 -11.35 8.72 8.35
CA ARG A 43 -12.82 8.83 8.29
C ARG A 43 -13.55 7.52 8.60
N LEU A 44 -12.87 6.37 8.54
CA LEU A 44 -13.46 5.10 8.96
C LEU A 44 -13.78 5.07 10.46
N PHE A 45 -13.07 5.87 11.26
CA PHE A 45 -13.15 5.86 12.72
C PHE A 45 -13.48 7.24 13.32
N THR A 46 -13.53 8.28 12.49
CA THR A 46 -13.69 9.66 12.93
C THR A 46 -14.57 10.45 11.97
N THR A 47 -15.01 11.64 12.40
CA THR A 47 -15.77 12.56 11.56
C THR A 47 -14.88 13.22 10.50
N GLN A 48 -15.50 13.78 9.46
CA GLN A 48 -14.80 14.55 8.43
C GLN A 48 -13.90 15.65 9.02
N SER A 49 -14.41 16.40 10.01
CA SER A 49 -13.68 17.51 10.63
C SER A 49 -12.42 17.06 11.37
N VAL A 50 -12.46 15.89 12.00
CA VAL A 50 -11.29 15.30 12.69
C VAL A 50 -10.33 14.67 11.70
N SER A 51 -10.82 14.03 10.65
CA SER A 51 -9.97 13.32 9.67
C SER A 51 -8.94 14.19 8.93
N THR A 52 -9.16 15.50 8.89
CA THR A 52 -8.27 16.47 8.22
C THR A 52 -7.31 17.18 9.19
N THR A 53 -7.43 16.94 10.51
CA THR A 53 -6.51 17.50 11.50
C THR A 53 -5.22 16.67 11.59
N PRO A 54 -4.15 17.19 12.23
CA PRO A 54 -2.93 16.40 12.47
C PRO A 54 -3.18 15.09 13.21
N SER A 55 -4.07 15.06 14.21
CA SER A 55 -4.41 13.82 14.93
C SER A 55 -5.16 12.84 14.04
N GLY A 56 -6.05 13.33 13.16
CA GLY A 56 -6.68 12.51 12.12
C GLY A 56 -5.67 11.91 11.14
N GLN A 57 -4.68 12.69 10.69
CA GLN A 57 -3.62 12.17 9.81
C GLN A 57 -2.80 11.07 10.48
N ILE A 58 -2.44 11.24 11.76
CA ILE A 58 -1.71 10.22 12.53
C ILE A 58 -2.54 8.93 12.63
N LEU A 59 -3.83 9.05 12.95
CA LEU A 59 -4.73 7.89 12.98
C LEU A 59 -4.82 7.22 11.61
N GLY A 60 -5.00 8.00 10.55
CA GLY A 60 -5.03 7.50 9.17
C GLY A 60 -3.76 6.75 8.79
N PHE A 61 -2.59 7.26 9.18
CA PHE A 61 -1.29 6.62 8.97
C PHE A 61 -1.17 5.29 9.71
N VAL A 62 -1.58 5.25 10.98
CA VAL A 62 -1.59 4.00 11.77
C VAL A 62 -2.50 2.96 11.13
N VAL A 63 -3.72 3.36 10.73
CA VAL A 63 -4.66 2.48 10.04
C VAL A 63 -4.05 1.98 8.73
N HIS A 64 -3.40 2.86 7.95
CA HIS A 64 -2.77 2.48 6.69
C HIS A 64 -1.67 1.45 6.89
N ILE A 65 -0.77 1.64 7.86
CA ILE A 65 0.28 0.67 8.20
C ILE A 65 -0.33 -0.68 8.59
N LEU A 66 -1.37 -0.69 9.42
CA LEU A 66 -2.03 -1.93 9.83
C LEU A 66 -2.68 -2.65 8.65
N THR A 67 -3.40 -1.91 7.79
CA THR A 67 -4.00 -2.47 6.57
C THR A 67 -2.91 -3.02 5.64
N GLY A 68 -1.84 -2.27 5.40
CA GLY A 68 -0.73 -2.70 4.56
C GLY A 68 0.02 -3.91 5.10
N ALA A 69 0.17 -4.03 6.42
CA ALA A 69 0.72 -5.21 7.09
C ALA A 69 -0.18 -6.44 6.91
N ILE A 70 -1.50 -6.31 7.08
CA ILE A 70 -2.47 -7.40 6.87
C ILE A 70 -2.44 -7.86 5.41
N LEU A 71 -2.50 -6.92 4.46
CA LEU A 71 -2.40 -7.22 3.04
C LEU A 71 -1.09 -7.91 2.66
N ALA A 72 0.01 -7.57 3.34
CA ALA A 72 1.29 -8.21 3.12
C ALA A 72 1.30 -9.68 3.55
N LEU A 73 0.66 -10.00 4.67
CA LEU A 73 0.50 -11.38 5.12
C LEU A 73 -0.40 -12.18 4.16
N ILE A 74 -1.47 -11.57 3.65
CA ILE A 74 -2.33 -12.18 2.64
C ILE A 74 -1.52 -12.51 1.37
N PHE A 75 -0.74 -11.54 0.87
CA PHE A 75 0.12 -11.77 -0.29
C PHE A 75 1.15 -12.88 -0.05
N ALA A 76 1.79 -12.92 1.12
CA ALA A 76 2.72 -13.99 1.46
C ALA A 76 2.05 -15.36 1.49
N ALA A 77 0.80 -15.45 1.97
CA ALA A 77 0.02 -16.66 1.93
C ALA A 77 -0.29 -17.09 0.48
N ILE A 78 -0.66 -16.15 -0.40
CA ILE A 78 -0.90 -16.40 -1.83
C ILE A 78 0.37 -16.93 -2.50
N ILE A 79 1.51 -16.26 -2.32
CA ILE A 79 2.80 -16.67 -2.91
C ILE A 79 3.19 -18.08 -2.45
N ARG A 80 3.02 -18.37 -1.16
CA ARG A 80 3.28 -19.70 -0.61
C ARG A 80 2.34 -20.76 -1.19
N ALA A 81 1.05 -20.47 -1.30
CA ALA A 81 0.07 -21.41 -1.86
C ALA A 81 0.32 -21.71 -3.34
N LEU A 82 0.69 -20.69 -4.12
CA LEU A 82 0.96 -20.82 -5.55
C LEU A 82 2.36 -21.36 -5.87
N HIS A 83 3.23 -21.54 -4.87
CA HIS A 83 4.63 -21.93 -5.04
C HIS A 83 5.35 -21.05 -6.09
N SER A 84 5.04 -19.75 -6.09
CA SER A 84 5.53 -18.83 -7.12
C SER A 84 7.03 -18.62 -6.97
N ARG A 85 7.74 -18.67 -8.10
CA ARG A 85 9.15 -18.27 -8.22
C ARG A 85 9.32 -16.81 -8.66
N HIS A 86 8.23 -16.17 -9.09
CA HIS A 86 8.24 -14.84 -9.71
C HIS A 86 7.62 -13.79 -8.77
N ASN A 87 8.14 -13.70 -7.56
CA ASN A 87 7.52 -12.93 -6.48
C ASN A 87 7.50 -11.40 -6.75
N LEU A 88 8.46 -10.88 -7.51
CA LEU A 88 8.45 -9.49 -7.98
C LEU A 88 7.29 -9.21 -8.95
N ILE A 89 7.07 -10.09 -9.93
CA ILE A 89 5.93 -9.97 -10.86
C ILE A 89 4.62 -10.07 -10.09
N GLY A 90 4.53 -11.04 -9.16
CA GLY A 90 3.40 -11.16 -8.25
C GLY A 90 3.16 -9.87 -7.44
N GLY A 91 4.23 -9.23 -6.99
CA GLY A 91 4.18 -7.95 -6.28
C GLY A 91 3.64 -6.81 -7.15
N VAL A 92 4.11 -6.68 -8.39
CA VAL A 92 3.59 -5.68 -9.36
C VAL A 92 2.10 -5.89 -9.60
N ILE A 93 1.67 -7.13 -9.86
CA ILE A 93 0.27 -7.47 -10.06
C ILE A 93 -0.54 -7.14 -8.80
N PHE A 94 -0.03 -7.48 -7.62
CA PHE A 94 -0.71 -7.17 -6.35
C PHE A 94 -0.84 -5.66 -6.14
N GLY A 95 0.20 -4.88 -6.39
CA GLY A 95 0.17 -3.42 -6.34
C GLY A 95 -0.87 -2.83 -7.29
N LEU A 96 -0.94 -3.35 -8.53
CA LEU A 96 -1.96 -2.93 -9.49
C LEU A 96 -3.38 -3.27 -9.01
N ILE A 97 -3.59 -4.48 -8.46
CA ILE A 97 -4.88 -4.88 -7.89
C ILE A 97 -5.25 -3.96 -6.72
N MET A 98 -4.30 -3.62 -5.84
CA MET A 98 -4.56 -2.69 -4.73
C MET A 98 -4.93 -1.29 -5.22
N TRP A 99 -4.27 -0.80 -6.27
CA TRP A 99 -4.61 0.48 -6.88
C TRP A 99 -6.03 0.48 -7.48
N LEU A 100 -6.38 -0.59 -8.20
CA LEU A 100 -7.73 -0.78 -8.72
C LEU A 100 -8.76 -0.90 -7.60
N ALA A 101 -8.44 -1.66 -6.54
CA ALA A 101 -9.30 -1.85 -5.38
C ALA A 101 -9.55 -0.53 -4.64
N TRP A 102 -8.58 0.38 -4.57
CA TRP A 102 -8.81 1.72 -4.04
C TRP A 102 -9.96 2.41 -4.79
N GLY A 103 -9.85 2.56 -6.12
CA GLY A 103 -10.89 3.26 -6.86
C GLY A 103 -12.21 2.49 -6.95
N ALA A 104 -12.17 1.16 -7.05
CA ALA A 104 -13.36 0.32 -7.18
C ALA A 104 -14.12 0.11 -5.87
N LEU A 105 -13.44 0.09 -4.72
CA LEU A 105 -14.05 -0.16 -3.41
C LEU A 105 -14.28 1.13 -2.60
N LEU A 106 -13.35 2.08 -2.66
CA LEU A 106 -13.45 3.30 -1.83
C LEU A 106 -14.24 4.43 -2.49
N ALA A 107 -14.36 4.46 -3.82
CA ALA A 107 -15.18 5.46 -4.50
C ALA A 107 -16.68 5.28 -4.29
N PRO A 108 -17.25 4.08 -4.44
CA PRO A 108 -18.68 3.88 -4.19
C PRO A 108 -19.08 4.11 -2.72
N SER A 109 -18.16 3.93 -1.78
CA SER A 109 -18.41 4.17 -0.35
C SER A 109 -18.32 5.65 0.06
N GLY A 110 -17.94 6.56 -0.85
CA GLY A 110 -17.79 7.99 -0.55
C GLY A 110 -16.60 8.33 0.36
N LEU A 111 -15.73 7.35 0.63
CA LEU A 111 -14.55 7.51 1.48
C LEU A 111 -13.41 8.20 0.75
N ALA A 112 -13.22 7.90 -0.54
CA ALA A 112 -12.20 8.50 -1.39
C ALA A 112 -12.66 8.50 -2.85
N SER A 113 -12.37 9.55 -3.62
CA SER A 113 -12.62 9.51 -5.08
C SER A 113 -11.66 8.54 -5.77
N ALA A 114 -12.11 7.94 -6.88
CA ALA A 114 -11.26 7.08 -7.69
C ALA A 114 -10.06 7.86 -8.25
N PRO A 115 -8.81 7.36 -8.14
CA PRO A 115 -7.65 8.16 -8.53
C PRO A 115 -7.65 8.61 -9.99
N TRP A 116 -8.18 7.77 -10.89
CA TRP A 116 -8.28 8.07 -12.33
C TRP A 116 -9.29 9.15 -12.68
N SER A 117 -10.21 9.51 -11.79
CA SER A 117 -11.15 10.62 -12.03
C SER A 117 -10.61 11.99 -11.63
N LEU A 118 -9.43 12.05 -10.99
CA LEU A 118 -8.86 13.28 -10.44
C LEU A 118 -7.77 13.93 -11.31
N GLY A 119 -7.49 13.31 -12.46
CA GLY A 119 -6.53 13.77 -13.45
C GLY A 119 -5.26 12.93 -13.50
N THR A 120 -4.50 13.11 -14.59
CA THR A 120 -3.30 12.32 -14.88
C THR A 120 -2.26 12.34 -13.76
N PRO A 121 -1.94 13.49 -13.13
CA PRO A 121 -0.91 13.48 -12.08
C PRO A 121 -1.31 12.64 -10.86
N THR A 122 -2.55 12.76 -10.38
CA THR A 122 -3.04 11.93 -9.26
C THR A 122 -3.06 10.45 -9.63
N THR A 123 -3.47 10.13 -10.86
CA THR A 123 -3.47 8.75 -11.38
C THR A 123 -2.07 8.14 -11.34
N LEU A 124 -1.07 8.85 -11.88
CA LEU A 124 0.30 8.35 -11.96
C LEU A 124 0.95 8.20 -10.58
N PHE A 125 0.78 9.16 -9.68
CA PHE A 125 1.38 9.10 -8.34
C PHE A 125 0.73 8.04 -7.46
N THR A 126 -0.59 7.88 -7.54
CA THR A 126 -1.27 6.80 -6.79
C THR A 126 -0.92 5.43 -7.33
N LEU A 127 -0.82 5.28 -8.66
CA LEU A 127 -0.35 4.06 -9.29
C LEU A 127 1.11 3.77 -8.90
N ALA A 128 2.00 4.75 -8.99
CA ALA A 128 3.40 4.61 -8.60
C ALA A 128 3.55 4.21 -7.12
N GLY A 129 2.77 4.82 -6.22
CA GLY A 129 2.73 4.45 -4.81
C GLY A 129 2.32 3.00 -4.59
N SER A 130 1.22 2.56 -5.22
CA SER A 130 0.75 1.17 -5.10
C SER A 130 1.69 0.15 -5.74
N LEU A 131 2.33 0.49 -6.87
CA LEU A 131 3.35 -0.34 -7.49
C LEU A 131 4.60 -0.44 -6.62
N ALA A 132 5.03 0.65 -5.98
CA ALA A 132 6.14 0.66 -5.03
C ALA A 132 5.85 -0.25 -3.83
N TYR A 133 4.65 -0.16 -3.24
CA TYR A 133 4.20 -1.09 -2.21
C TYR A 133 4.29 -2.55 -2.68
N GLY A 134 3.72 -2.86 -3.84
CA GLY A 134 3.72 -4.20 -4.43
C GLY A 134 5.13 -4.74 -4.69
N LEU A 135 6.02 -3.92 -5.25
CA LEU A 135 7.42 -4.29 -5.51
C LEU A 135 8.20 -4.57 -4.22
N ILE A 136 8.04 -3.72 -3.21
CA ILE A 136 8.67 -3.93 -1.89
C ILE A 136 8.17 -5.23 -1.28
N LEU A 137 6.88 -5.53 -1.41
CA LEU A 137 6.31 -6.80 -0.97
C LEU A 137 6.91 -8.00 -1.70
N GLY A 138 6.92 -7.94 -3.03
CA GLY A 138 7.46 -8.99 -3.89
C GLY A 138 8.91 -9.30 -3.54
N TYR A 139 9.72 -8.25 -3.35
CA TYR A 139 11.10 -8.38 -2.89
C TYR A 139 11.19 -8.99 -1.49
N ALA A 140 10.37 -8.48 -0.55
CA ALA A 140 10.35 -8.95 0.83
C ALA A 140 10.00 -10.43 0.96
N VAL A 141 9.26 -11.01 0.02
CA VAL A 141 8.92 -12.44 0.03
C VAL A 141 9.71 -13.28 -1.01
N SER A 142 10.62 -12.67 -1.78
CA SER A 142 11.45 -13.39 -2.77
C SER A 142 12.48 -14.31 -2.10
N GLU A 143 12.71 -15.49 -2.70
CA GLU A 143 13.64 -16.52 -2.22
C GLU A 143 15.12 -16.15 -2.34
N GLU A 144 15.51 -15.12 -3.10
CA GLU A 144 16.94 -14.74 -3.22
C GLU A 144 17.56 -14.20 -1.92
N ALA A 145 16.74 -13.78 -0.94
CA ALA A 145 17.24 -13.54 0.42
C ALA A 145 17.44 -14.82 1.26
N VAL A 146 17.20 -16.00 0.68
CA VAL A 146 17.29 -17.34 1.30
C VAL A 146 18.51 -18.13 0.79
N LYS A 147 19.11 -17.77 -0.35
CA LYS A 147 20.17 -18.58 -1.00
C LYS A 147 21.60 -18.37 -0.51
N GLU A 148 21.90 -17.43 0.37
CA GLU A 148 23.25 -17.32 0.98
C GLU A 148 23.55 -18.40 2.04
N ARG A 149 22.74 -19.45 2.15
CA ARG A 149 22.93 -20.54 3.14
C ARG A 149 22.60 -21.94 2.61
N SER A 150 22.88 -22.22 1.34
CA SER A 150 23.05 -23.59 0.85
C SER A 150 24.53 -23.90 0.71
#